data_AF-I4D1G4-F1
#
_entry.id   AF-I4D1G4-F1
#
_cell.length_a   1.000
_cell.length_b   1.000
_cell.length_c   1.000
_cell.angle_alpha   90.00
_cell.angle_beta   90.00
_cell.angle_gamma   90.00
#
_symmetry.space_group_name_H-M   'P 1'
#
loop_
_entity.id
_entity.type
_entity.pdbx_description
1 polymer ?
#
loop_
_entity_poly.entity_id
_entity_poly.type
_entity_poly.pdbx_seq_one_letter_code
_entity_poly.pdbx_strand_id
1 'polypeptide(L)'
;MFIVSVLMFPAAALAAPVKVEALGFFDHPPLQPTKDAIQKVCQEFGDQVQLVFHVENTADGNKFMKDNGLSGHLPVVLYIDGSVAQNINGKTVVFRDFEGQGWTSQDLEQVLKLNVAGQKTAVSPPANALTEAWNPGAIPPGAAAFANGQSPGADNSSTGNQSSLFPIYLMGAIILLLVIIIIISVVRRPAAGRK
;
A
#
# COMPACT_ATOMS: atom_id res chain seq x y z
N MET A 1 48.98 27.12 -4.04
CA MET A 1 48.38 26.16 -3.10
C MET A 1 46.92 26.02 -3.49
N PHE A 2 46.56 24.95 -4.22
CA PHE A 2 45.20 24.73 -4.70
C PHE A 2 44.45 23.89 -3.66
N ILE A 3 43.36 24.44 -3.10
CA ILE A 3 42.46 23.71 -2.21
C ILE A 3 41.48 22.94 -3.11
N VAL A 4 41.68 21.63 -3.23
CA VAL A 4 40.72 20.73 -3.86
C VAL A 4 39.63 20.45 -2.84
N SER A 5 38.51 21.16 -2.95
CA SER A 5 37.32 20.93 -2.14
C SER A 5 36.54 19.77 -2.75
N VAL A 6 36.66 18.58 -2.14
CA VAL A 6 35.88 17.40 -2.54
C VAL A 6 34.47 17.55 -1.96
N LEU A 7 33.51 17.92 -2.80
CA LEU A 7 32.08 17.81 -2.51
C LEU A 7 31.71 16.33 -2.38
N MET A 8 31.67 15.83 -1.15
CA MET A 8 31.05 14.55 -0.81
C MET A 8 29.53 14.71 -0.95
N PHE A 9 28.97 14.24 -2.06
CA PHE A 9 27.52 14.07 -2.17
C PHE A 9 27.12 12.85 -1.36
N PRO A 10 26.17 12.96 -0.42
CA PRO A 10 25.64 11.79 0.27
C PRO A 10 24.96 10.90 -0.78
N ALA A 11 25.46 9.67 -0.93
CA ALA A 11 24.77 8.65 -1.71
C ALA A 11 23.41 8.41 -1.04
N ALA A 12 22.33 8.87 -1.68
CA ALA A 12 20.99 8.49 -1.26
C ALA A 12 20.88 6.98 -1.43
N ALA A 13 20.85 6.25 -0.31
CA ALA A 13 20.55 4.83 -0.33
C ALA A 13 19.17 4.67 -0.95
N LEU A 14 19.11 4.05 -2.13
CA LEU A 14 17.84 3.66 -2.73
C LEU A 14 17.14 2.70 -1.77
N ALA A 15 15.93 3.04 -1.36
CA ALA A 15 15.11 2.15 -0.55
C ALA A 15 14.89 0.83 -1.32
N ALA A 16 14.99 -0.30 -0.63
CA ALA A 16 14.70 -1.59 -1.23
C ALA A 16 13.23 -1.61 -1.71
N PRO A 17 12.93 -2.29 -2.84
CA PRO A 17 11.55 -2.45 -3.30
C PRO A 17 10.68 -3.11 -2.23
N VAL A 18 9.43 -2.68 -2.12
CA VAL A 18 8.43 -3.33 -1.26
C VAL A 18 8.17 -4.73 -1.81
N LYS A 19 8.32 -5.75 -0.98
CA LYS A 19 8.18 -7.14 -1.41
C LYS A 19 6.76 -7.63 -1.16
N VAL A 20 6.12 -8.14 -2.21
CA VAL A 20 4.81 -8.80 -2.16
C VAL A 20 4.99 -10.27 -2.53
N GLU A 21 4.77 -11.16 -1.57
CA GLU A 21 4.82 -12.60 -1.77
C GLU A 21 3.40 -13.17 -1.65
N ALA A 22 2.86 -13.63 -2.77
CA ALA A 22 1.52 -14.21 -2.84
C ALA A 22 1.62 -15.73 -2.91
N LEU A 23 1.00 -16.44 -1.96
CA LEU A 23 0.85 -17.90 -1.96
C LEU A 23 -0.60 -18.27 -2.33
N GLY A 24 -0.77 -19.27 -3.19
CA GLY A 24 -2.06 -19.86 -3.50
C GLY A 24 -1.98 -20.86 -4.65
N PHE A 25 -3.11 -21.45 -5.03
CA PHE A 25 -3.21 -22.33 -6.20
C PHE A 25 -3.33 -21.51 -7.51
N PHE A 26 -2.35 -20.67 -7.82
CA PHE A 26 -2.43 -19.72 -8.96
C PHE A 26 -2.41 -20.34 -10.36
N ASP A 27 -2.35 -21.66 -10.46
CA ASP A 27 -2.56 -22.43 -11.68
C ASP A 27 -4.00 -22.94 -11.82
N HIS A 28 -4.84 -22.78 -10.80
CA HIS A 28 -6.25 -23.13 -10.83
C HIS A 28 -7.11 -21.98 -11.41
N PRO A 29 -8.06 -22.28 -12.33
CA PRO A 29 -8.88 -21.25 -12.98
C PRO A 29 -9.65 -20.32 -12.03
N PRO A 30 -10.26 -20.80 -10.92
CA PRO A 30 -11.01 -19.92 -10.02
C PRO A 30 -10.17 -18.83 -9.35
N LEU A 31 -8.84 -18.97 -9.33
CA LEU A 31 -7.93 -18.02 -8.67
C LEU A 31 -7.32 -17.01 -9.66
N GLN A 32 -7.54 -17.19 -10.98
CA GLN A 32 -7.01 -16.24 -11.98
C GLN A 32 -7.49 -14.81 -11.76
N PRO A 33 -8.77 -14.53 -11.43
CA PRO A 33 -9.20 -13.15 -11.18
C PRO A 33 -8.45 -12.49 -10.03
N THR A 34 -8.20 -13.23 -8.94
CA THR A 34 -7.41 -12.71 -7.80
C THR A 34 -5.94 -12.52 -8.18
N LYS A 35 -5.35 -13.47 -8.92
CA LYS A 35 -3.97 -13.33 -9.44
C LYS A 35 -3.82 -12.08 -10.30
N ASP A 36 -4.76 -11.86 -11.22
CA ASP A 36 -4.76 -10.71 -12.13
C ASP A 36 -4.91 -9.39 -11.39
N ALA A 37 -5.77 -9.35 -10.36
CA ALA A 37 -5.93 -8.18 -9.50
C ALA A 37 -4.61 -7.82 -8.77
N ILE A 38 -3.95 -8.81 -8.17
CA ILE A 38 -2.65 -8.64 -7.49
C ILE A 38 -1.61 -8.12 -8.48
N GLN A 39 -1.51 -8.78 -9.64
CA GLN A 39 -0.53 -8.43 -10.66
C GLN A 39 -0.76 -7.00 -11.17
N LYS A 40 -2.01 -6.64 -11.49
CA LYS A 40 -2.37 -5.32 -11.97
C LYS A 40 -1.95 -4.23 -10.98
N VAL A 41 -2.34 -4.36 -9.71
CA VAL A 41 -2.01 -3.37 -8.68
C VAL A 41 -0.49 -3.26 -8.50
N CYS A 42 0.24 -4.37 -8.42
CA CYS A 42 1.69 -4.32 -8.23
C CYS A 42 2.42 -3.69 -9.43
N GLN A 43 1.94 -3.93 -10.66
CA GLN A 43 2.53 -3.36 -11.88
C GLN A 43 2.44 -1.83 -11.94
N GLU A 44 1.44 -1.22 -11.30
CA GLU A 44 1.29 0.24 -11.26
C GLU A 44 2.46 0.94 -10.52
N PHE A 45 3.19 0.21 -9.67
CA PHE A 45 4.32 0.74 -8.91
C PHE A 45 5.69 0.51 -9.59
N GLY A 46 5.73 -0.27 -10.68
CA GLY A 46 6.96 -0.61 -11.39
C GLY A 46 8.03 -1.20 -10.47
N ASP A 47 9.27 -0.75 -10.61
CA ASP A 47 10.43 -1.30 -9.88
C ASP A 47 10.42 -1.01 -8.37
N GLN A 48 9.46 -0.24 -7.86
CA GLN A 48 9.31 0.03 -6.42
C GLN A 48 8.65 -1.14 -5.68
N VAL A 49 8.05 -2.08 -6.40
CA VAL A 49 7.39 -3.27 -5.84
C VAL A 49 7.92 -4.53 -6.51
N GLN A 50 8.34 -5.49 -5.70
CA GLN A 50 8.72 -6.83 -6.17
C GLN A 50 7.59 -7.82 -5.87
N LEU A 51 6.93 -8.33 -6.91
CA LEU A 51 5.90 -9.36 -6.78
C LEU A 51 6.46 -10.77 -7.05
N VAL A 52 6.19 -11.70 -6.14
CA VAL A 52 6.53 -13.12 -6.27
C VAL A 52 5.27 -13.96 -6.03
N PHE A 53 4.99 -14.90 -6.93
CA PHE A 53 3.93 -15.89 -6.75
C PHE A 53 4.53 -17.24 -6.36
N HIS A 54 4.03 -17.79 -5.26
CA HIS A 54 4.29 -19.14 -4.79
C HIS A 54 3.07 -20.01 -5.10
N VAL A 55 3.25 -21.05 -5.91
CA VAL A 55 2.16 -21.99 -6.23
C VAL A 55 2.14 -23.09 -5.18
N GLU A 56 1.03 -23.19 -4.44
CA GLU A 56 0.80 -24.31 -3.53
C GLU A 56 0.89 -25.64 -4.29
N ASN A 57 1.49 -26.68 -3.68
CA ASN A 57 1.85 -27.98 -4.26
C ASN A 57 3.18 -28.07 -5.02
N THR A 58 3.88 -26.95 -5.23
CA THR A 58 5.23 -26.96 -5.78
C THR A 58 6.29 -27.04 -4.68
N ALA A 59 7.53 -27.40 -5.01
CA ALA A 59 8.62 -27.42 -4.04
C ALA A 59 8.86 -26.03 -3.41
N ASP A 60 8.74 -24.97 -4.21
CA ASP A 60 8.87 -23.59 -3.76
C ASP A 60 7.71 -23.17 -2.84
N GLY A 61 6.45 -23.44 -3.23
CA GLY A 61 5.29 -23.17 -2.38
C GLY A 61 5.32 -23.94 -1.07
N ASN A 62 5.69 -25.22 -1.08
CA ASN A 62 5.83 -26.03 0.13
C ASN A 62 6.91 -25.48 1.06
N LYS A 63 8.03 -24.98 0.51
CA LYS A 63 9.08 -24.32 1.28
C LYS A 63 8.56 -23.01 1.89
N PHE A 64 7.90 -22.17 1.09
CA PHE A 64 7.32 -20.91 1.55
C PHE A 64 6.32 -21.13 2.69
N MET A 65 5.44 -22.12 2.56
CA MET A 65 4.49 -22.48 3.61
C MET A 65 5.19 -22.88 4.90
N LYS A 66 6.19 -23.77 4.80
CA LYS A 66 6.96 -24.22 5.97
C LYS A 66 7.68 -23.07 6.67
N ASP A 67 8.35 -22.21 5.91
CA ASP A 67 9.14 -21.10 6.45
C ASP A 67 8.26 -20.06 7.16
N ASN A 68 6.99 -19.95 6.75
CA ASN A 68 6.01 -19.01 7.32
C ASN A 68 5.00 -19.66 8.26
N GLY A 69 5.20 -20.94 8.64
CA GLY A 69 4.30 -21.66 9.56
C GLY A 69 2.86 -21.84 9.04
N LEU A 70 2.68 -21.81 7.72
CA LEU A 70 1.39 -21.97 7.07
C LEU A 70 1.03 -23.45 6.99
N SER A 71 -0.23 -23.77 7.28
CA SER A 71 -0.76 -25.13 7.20
C SER A 71 -2.21 -25.14 6.73
N GLY A 72 -2.64 -26.26 6.15
CA GLY A 72 -3.99 -26.42 5.60
C GLY A 72 -4.17 -25.83 4.20
N HIS A 73 -5.41 -25.88 3.71
CA HIS A 73 -5.78 -25.33 2.41
C HIS A 73 -6.02 -23.83 2.54
N LEU A 74 -5.15 -23.03 1.91
CA LEU A 74 -5.21 -21.57 1.95
C LEU A 74 -5.52 -21.07 0.54
N PRO A 75 -6.69 -20.44 0.29
CA PRO A 75 -7.05 -20.03 -1.06
C PRO A 75 -6.01 -19.09 -1.66
N VAL A 76 -5.71 -18.02 -0.92
CA VAL A 76 -4.67 -17.03 -1.22
C VAL A 76 -4.17 -16.41 0.09
N VAL A 77 -2.88 -16.14 0.21
CA VAL A 77 -2.26 -15.34 1.29
C VAL A 77 -1.23 -14.40 0.68
N LEU A 78 -1.26 -13.10 1.04
CA LEU A 78 -0.24 -12.15 0.61
C LEU A 78 0.57 -11.71 1.83
N TYR A 79 1.88 -11.82 1.71
CA TYR A 79 2.84 -11.20 2.61
C TYR A 79 3.34 -9.92 1.95
N ILE A 80 3.27 -8.81 2.68
CA ILE A 80 3.78 -7.50 2.25
C ILE A 80 4.86 -7.11 3.26
N ASP A 81 6.11 -7.05 2.79
CA ASP A 81 7.33 -6.93 3.60
C ASP A 81 7.35 -7.90 4.79
N GLY A 82 6.95 -9.15 4.52
CA GLY A 82 6.94 -10.22 5.52
C GLY A 82 5.77 -10.20 6.50
N SER A 83 4.76 -9.33 6.31
CA SER A 83 3.53 -9.32 7.12
C SER A 83 2.28 -9.56 6.28
N VAL A 84 1.37 -10.41 6.80
CA VAL A 84 0.03 -10.64 6.22
C VAL A 84 -1.01 -9.64 6.68
N ALA A 85 -0.72 -8.89 7.75
CA ALA A 85 -1.65 -7.95 8.36
C ALA A 85 -1.09 -6.52 8.29
N GLN A 86 -1.93 -5.61 7.83
CA GLN A 86 -1.57 -4.22 7.54
C GLN A 86 -2.58 -3.28 8.18
N ASN A 87 -2.12 -2.18 8.74
CA ASN A 87 -2.97 -1.10 9.22
C ASN A 87 -3.09 -0.03 8.15
N ILE A 88 -4.32 0.20 7.70
CA ILE A 88 -4.69 1.19 6.71
C ILE A 88 -5.69 2.14 7.37
N ASN A 89 -5.27 3.37 7.67
CA ASN A 89 -6.14 4.39 8.26
C ASN A 89 -6.88 3.92 9.55
N GLY A 90 -6.22 3.13 10.40
CA GLY A 90 -6.82 2.58 11.63
C GLY A 90 -7.63 1.30 11.43
N LYS A 91 -7.84 0.85 10.19
CA LYS A 91 -8.43 -0.46 9.85
C LYS A 91 -7.31 -1.48 9.72
N THR A 92 -7.41 -2.59 10.43
CA THR A 92 -6.54 -3.75 10.18
C THR A 92 -7.11 -4.56 9.02
N VAL A 93 -6.31 -4.76 7.98
CA VAL A 93 -6.62 -5.62 6.83
C VAL A 93 -5.69 -6.82 6.89
N VAL A 94 -6.27 -8.01 6.78
CA VAL A 94 -5.55 -9.28 6.69
C VAL A 94 -5.63 -9.75 5.25
N PHE A 95 -4.49 -9.83 4.56
CA PHE A 95 -4.42 -10.24 3.15
C PHE A 95 -4.45 -11.76 3.04
N ARG A 96 -5.65 -12.30 3.26
CA ARG A 96 -5.97 -13.71 3.16
C ARG A 96 -7.29 -13.88 2.41
N ASP A 97 -7.45 -15.04 1.77
CA ASP A 97 -8.58 -15.40 0.92
C ASP A 97 -8.62 -14.59 -0.37
N PHE A 98 -9.72 -14.75 -1.12
CA PHE A 98 -9.92 -14.09 -2.40
C PHE A 98 -10.04 -12.58 -2.26
N GLU A 99 -9.64 -11.88 -3.32
CA GLU A 99 -10.03 -10.48 -3.51
C GLU A 99 -11.56 -10.37 -3.47
N GLY A 100 -12.07 -9.38 -2.73
CA GLY A 100 -13.48 -9.18 -2.45
C GLY A 100 -14.04 -9.92 -1.23
N GLN A 101 -13.26 -10.80 -0.59
CA GLN A 101 -13.68 -11.51 0.63
C GLN A 101 -13.00 -10.97 1.89
N GLY A 102 -11.66 -11.08 1.97
CA GLY A 102 -10.88 -10.59 3.11
C GLY A 102 -10.26 -9.22 2.88
N TRP A 103 -10.03 -8.87 1.63
CA TRP A 103 -9.33 -7.67 1.18
C TRP A 103 -9.78 -7.28 -0.24
N THR A 104 -9.51 -6.04 -0.65
CA THR A 104 -9.81 -5.52 -1.98
C THR A 104 -8.55 -5.02 -2.69
N SER A 105 -8.61 -4.89 -4.01
CA SER A 105 -7.53 -4.29 -4.80
C SER A 105 -7.14 -2.89 -4.29
N GLN A 106 -8.12 -2.10 -3.80
CA GLN A 106 -7.88 -0.79 -3.19
C GLN A 106 -7.13 -0.89 -1.85
N ASP A 107 -7.42 -1.91 -1.02
CA ASP A 107 -6.66 -2.14 0.20
C ASP A 107 -5.18 -2.44 -0.14
N LEU A 108 -4.92 -3.28 -1.17
CA LEU A 108 -3.56 -3.58 -1.62
C LEU A 108 -2.86 -2.33 -2.16
N GLU A 109 -3.50 -1.57 -3.05
CA GLU A 109 -2.97 -0.33 -3.62
C GLU A 109 -2.57 0.64 -2.50
N GLN A 110 -3.44 0.82 -1.51
CA GLN A 110 -3.19 1.75 -0.41
C GLN A 110 -2.00 1.30 0.45
N VAL A 111 -1.88 0.00 0.75
CA VAL A 111 -0.72 -0.53 1.48
C VAL A 111 0.57 -0.30 0.70
N LEU A 112 0.59 -0.59 -0.60
CA LEU A 112 1.79 -0.40 -1.41
C LEU A 112 2.18 1.07 -1.47
N LYS A 113 1.22 1.97 -1.66
CA LYS A 113 1.45 3.42 -1.63
C LYS A 113 2.07 3.89 -0.32
N LEU A 114 1.61 3.37 0.81
CA LEU A 114 2.14 3.71 2.13
C LEU A 114 3.57 3.18 2.31
N ASN A 115 3.82 1.89 2.03
CA ASN A 115 5.14 1.29 2.22
C ASN A 115 6.20 1.83 1.25
N VAL A 116 5.83 2.09 -0.01
CA VAL A 116 6.72 2.76 -0.99
C VAL A 116 7.09 4.17 -0.52
N ALA A 117 6.18 4.87 0.15
CA ALA A 117 6.46 6.16 0.78
C ALA A 117 7.25 6.05 2.11
N GLY A 118 7.69 4.84 2.49
CA GLY A 118 8.41 4.57 3.73
C GLY A 118 7.53 4.53 4.99
N GLN A 119 6.21 4.54 4.85
CA GLN A 119 5.26 4.44 5.96
C GLN A 119 4.95 2.97 6.22
N LYS A 120 5.57 2.42 7.27
CA LYS A 120 5.34 1.02 7.66
C LYS A 120 3.89 0.82 8.10
N THR A 121 3.19 -0.07 7.42
CA THR A 121 1.80 -0.46 7.76
C THR A 121 1.72 -1.80 8.48
N ALA A 122 2.82 -2.56 8.53
CA ALA A 122 2.82 -3.90 9.11
C ALA A 122 2.37 -3.89 10.59
N VAL A 123 1.43 -4.77 10.91
CA VAL A 123 0.97 -5.04 12.28
C VAL A 123 0.97 -6.53 12.56
N SER A 124 1.01 -6.90 13.84
CA SER A 124 0.89 -8.31 14.21
C SER A 124 -0.45 -8.88 13.73
N PRO A 125 -0.47 -10.02 13.04
CA PRO A 125 -1.71 -10.65 12.66
C PRO A 125 -2.48 -11.12 13.90
N PRO A 126 -3.82 -11.18 13.85
CA PRO A 126 -4.60 -11.79 14.91
C PRO A 126 -4.21 -13.27 15.04
N ALA A 127 -4.26 -13.81 16.27
CA ALA A 127 -3.66 -15.11 16.63
C ALA A 127 -4.14 -16.31 15.79
N ASN A 128 -5.29 -16.20 15.14
CA ASN A 128 -5.90 -17.23 14.32
C ASN A 128 -5.81 -16.98 12.80
N ALA A 129 -5.23 -15.87 12.36
CA ALA A 129 -5.17 -15.50 10.94
C ALA A 129 -4.48 -16.55 10.06
N LEU A 130 -3.50 -17.27 10.61
CA LEU A 130 -2.61 -18.18 9.88
C LEU A 130 -2.87 -19.67 10.14
N THR A 131 -3.73 -20.01 11.11
CA THR A 131 -3.87 -21.38 11.63
C THR A 131 -5.27 -21.98 11.45
N GLU A 132 -6.29 -21.17 11.19
CA GLU A 132 -7.61 -21.71 10.87
C GLU A 132 -7.64 -22.13 9.40
N ALA A 133 -7.73 -23.44 9.13
CA ALA A 133 -8.02 -23.95 7.79
C ALA A 133 -9.27 -23.27 7.22
N TRP A 134 -9.26 -22.93 5.93
CA TRP A 134 -10.41 -22.34 5.25
C TRP A 134 -11.69 -23.13 5.57
N ASN A 135 -12.64 -22.49 6.27
CA ASN A 135 -13.95 -23.04 6.55
C ASN A 135 -14.96 -22.38 5.59
N PRO A 136 -15.42 -23.06 4.53
CA PRO A 136 -16.35 -22.48 3.55
C PRO A 136 -17.69 -22.04 4.13
N GLY A 137 -18.01 -22.45 5.36
CA GLY A 137 -19.21 -22.01 6.10
C GLY A 137 -18.94 -20.98 7.20
N ALA A 138 -17.68 -20.66 7.51
CA ALA A 138 -17.38 -19.58 8.44
C ALA A 138 -17.53 -18.25 7.72
N ILE A 139 -18.50 -17.46 8.14
CA ILE A 139 -18.55 -16.04 7.83
C ILE A 139 -17.35 -15.42 8.55
N PRO A 140 -16.36 -14.82 7.86
CA PRO A 140 -15.27 -14.10 8.52
C PRO A 140 -15.83 -13.15 9.58
N PRO A 141 -15.13 -12.92 10.71
CA PRO A 141 -15.49 -11.84 11.63
C PRO A 141 -15.56 -10.51 10.83
N GLY A 142 -16.78 -9.98 10.63
CA GLY A 142 -17.06 -8.81 9.79
C GLY A 142 -17.80 -9.09 8.47
N ALA A 143 -17.82 -10.32 7.97
CA ALA A 143 -18.51 -10.66 6.72
C ALA A 143 -20.05 -10.73 6.86
N ALA A 144 -20.58 -10.85 8.08
CA ALA A 144 -22.02 -10.81 8.35
C ALA A 144 -22.65 -9.44 7.99
N ALA A 145 -21.84 -8.39 7.84
CA ALA A 145 -22.30 -7.08 7.39
C ALA A 145 -22.68 -7.04 5.90
N PHE A 146 -22.15 -7.96 5.07
CA PHE A 146 -22.37 -7.95 3.62
C PHE A 146 -23.56 -8.81 3.17
N ALA A 147 -23.99 -9.79 3.98
CA ALA A 147 -25.05 -10.73 3.61
C ALA A 147 -26.46 -10.11 3.60
N ASN A 148 -26.66 -8.94 4.24
CA ASN A 148 -27.97 -8.29 4.35
C ASN A 148 -28.24 -7.21 3.29
N GLY A 149 -27.45 -7.12 2.21
CA GLY A 149 -27.67 -6.13 1.16
C GLY A 149 -27.46 -4.68 1.62
N GLN A 150 -26.90 -4.46 2.81
CA GLN A 150 -26.29 -3.19 3.17
C GLN A 150 -25.00 -3.06 2.37
N SER A 151 -25.11 -2.45 1.20
CA SER A 151 -23.99 -1.71 0.62
C SER A 151 -23.38 -0.86 1.74
N PRO A 152 -22.04 -0.84 1.94
CA PRO A 152 -21.41 0.14 2.81
C PRO A 152 -21.49 1.51 2.12
N GLY A 153 -22.71 2.03 2.02
CA GLY A 153 -22.99 3.42 1.77
C GLY A 153 -22.75 4.16 3.07
N ALA A 154 -21.71 4.99 3.08
CA ALA A 154 -21.85 6.37 3.52
C ALA A 154 -22.80 6.62 4.70
N ASP A 155 -22.46 6.18 5.90
CA ASP A 155 -22.96 6.76 7.14
C ASP A 155 -21.86 7.62 7.78
N ASN A 156 -21.52 8.70 7.06
CA ASN A 156 -20.80 9.82 7.65
C ASN A 156 -21.76 10.63 8.54
N SER A 157 -22.08 10.10 9.72
CA SER A 157 -22.79 10.81 10.77
C SER A 157 -22.11 10.62 12.13
N SER A 158 -20.79 10.85 12.17
CA SER A 158 -20.15 11.29 13.41
C SER A 158 -20.14 12.82 13.44
N THR A 159 -21.12 13.37 14.15
CA THR A 159 -21.04 14.71 14.72
C THR A 159 -19.96 14.67 15.80
N GLY A 160 -18.73 15.02 15.44
CA GLY A 160 -17.61 14.90 16.38
C GLY A 160 -16.31 15.49 15.86
N ASN A 161 -16.19 16.82 15.96
CA ASN A 161 -14.93 17.56 16.03
C ASN A 161 -14.03 17.54 14.77
N GLN A 162 -14.49 18.26 13.74
CA GLN A 162 -13.64 18.76 12.65
C GLN A 162 -12.64 19.79 13.22
N SER A 163 -11.53 19.31 13.77
CA SER A 163 -10.34 20.13 13.96
C SER A 163 -9.58 20.19 12.64
N SER A 164 -9.56 21.41 12.10
CA SER A 164 -9.00 21.83 10.82
C SER A 164 -7.59 21.28 10.53
N LEU A 165 -7.51 20.31 9.62
CA LEU A 165 -6.33 20.11 8.79
C LEU A 165 -6.62 20.73 7.43
N PHE A 166 -6.34 22.03 7.33
CA PHE A 166 -6.24 22.70 6.05
C PHE A 166 -5.27 21.94 5.14
N PRO A 167 -5.59 21.74 3.85
CA PRO A 167 -4.74 20.96 2.97
C PRO A 167 -3.42 21.70 2.73
N ILE A 168 -2.31 21.06 3.11
CA ILE A 168 -0.92 21.51 2.87
C ILE A 168 -0.70 21.86 1.38
N TYR A 169 -1.48 21.24 0.48
CA TYR A 169 -1.49 21.52 -0.96
C TYR A 169 -1.93 22.95 -1.32
N LEU A 170 -2.79 23.60 -0.53
CA LEU A 170 -3.24 24.97 -0.81
C LEU A 170 -2.17 26.01 -0.44
N MET A 171 -1.37 25.76 0.59
CA MET A 171 -0.24 26.63 0.95
C MET A 171 0.89 26.56 -0.07
N GLY A 172 1.18 25.38 -0.63
CA GLY A 172 2.17 25.23 -1.70
C GLY A 172 1.85 26.06 -2.95
N ALA A 173 0.58 26.08 -3.36
CA ALA A 173 0.11 26.86 -4.51
C ALA A 173 0.22 28.38 -4.27
N ILE A 174 -0.09 28.85 -3.06
CA ILE A 174 0.00 30.28 -2.69
C ILE A 174 1.46 30.74 -2.66
N ILE A 175 2.37 29.92 -2.11
CA ILE A 175 3.81 30.25 -2.07
C ILE A 175 4.37 30.34 -3.49
N LEU A 176 4.03 29.39 -4.37
CA LEU A 176 4.46 29.42 -5.77
C LEU A 176 3.96 30.68 -6.50
N LEU A 177 2.70 31.06 -6.29
CA LEU A 177 2.11 32.26 -6.88
C LEU A 177 2.83 33.54 -6.40
N LEU A 178 3.14 33.64 -5.11
CA LEU A 178 3.85 34.80 -4.54
C LEU A 178 5.27 34.94 -5.11
N VAL A 179 5.99 33.82 -5.28
CA VAL A 179 7.33 33.82 -5.90
C VAL A 179 7.27 34.32 -7.35
N ILE A 180 6.27 33.87 -8.13
CA ILE A 180 6.08 34.33 -9.52
C ILE A 180 5.82 35.84 -9.56
N ILE A 181 4.97 36.36 -8.69
CA ILE A 181 4.67 37.80 -8.62
C ILE A 181 5.93 38.62 -8.32
N ILE A 182 6.73 38.19 -7.33
CA ILE A 182 7.98 38.88 -6.97
C ILE A 182 8.97 38.91 -8.14
N ILE A 183 9.14 37.79 -8.86
CA ILE A 183 10.02 37.72 -10.03
C ILE A 183 9.56 38.71 -11.11
N ILE A 184 8.25 38.76 -11.41
CA ILE A 184 7.70 39.70 -12.39
C ILE A 184 7.93 41.15 -11.95
N SER A 185 7.78 41.47 -10.66
CA SER A 185 8.02 42.81 -10.13
C SER A 185 9.49 43.25 -10.17
N VAL A 186 10.44 42.31 -9.99
CA VAL A 186 11.88 42.61 -10.07
C VAL A 186 12.31 42.81 -11.53
N VAL A 187 11.84 41.97 -12.45
CA VAL A 187 12.20 42.05 -13.88
C VAL A 187 11.58 43.27 -14.55
N ARG A 188 10.41 43.74 -14.10
CA ARG A 188 9.72 44.90 -14.68
C ARG A 188 10.16 46.25 -14.13
N ARG A 189 11.25 46.39 -13.37
CA ARG A 189 11.71 47.74 -12.99
C ARG A 189 12.09 48.51 -14.27
N PRO A 190 11.32 49.53 -14.69
CA PRO A 190 11.77 50.37 -15.78
C PRO A 190 13.03 51.08 -15.29
N ALA A 191 14.04 51.16 -16.15
CA ALA A 191 15.21 51.98 -15.91
C ALA A 191 14.75 53.44 -15.74
N ALA A 192 14.44 53.83 -14.51
CA ALA A 192 14.17 55.21 -14.15
C ALA A 192 15.46 55.98 -14.47
N GLY A 193 15.31 56.94 -15.38
CA GLY A 193 16.41 57.53 -16.13
C GLY A 193 17.51 58.13 -15.27
N ARG A 194 18.75 57.89 -15.70
CA ARG A 194 19.84 58.83 -15.48
C ARG A 194 19.62 60.01 -16.43
N LYS A 195 19.21 61.15 -15.87
CA LYS A 195 19.57 62.45 -16.42
C LYS A 195 20.94 62.83 -15.88
#